data_AF-A0A544QLN2-F1
#
_entry.id   AF-A0A544QLN2-F1
#
_cell.length_a   1.000
_cell.length_b   1.000
_cell.length_c   1.000
_cell.angle_alpha   90.00
_cell.angle_beta   90.00
_cell.angle_gamma   90.00
#
_symmetry.space_group_name_H-M   'P 1'
#
loop_
_entity.id
_entity.type
_entity.pdbx_description
1 polymer ?
#
loop_
_entity_poly.entity_id
_entity_poly.type
_entity_poly.pdbx_seq_one_letter_code
_entity_poly.pdbx_strand_id
1 'polypeptide(L)'
;MSALQFAVPEWLAVVSPRWWIAVGIVLLGIGLGYLTMRLGRRLLHRLGINEAVEGTAVERAAGEYGTSTVGLLTKLAGYFVILLSVFIAGTFTNIQFADLFLRAAAVFLPQLAVALLILVVGIIIGDKIEVLVAERLRGIKLPEIGVIPATARYSVLFVATLIALGQVGVATTALIVLLGAYAVALIVFTAIATQELLASGAVGVYLLLTEPYSIGDEVAVAGQRGIVQEIDLFVTRIDTDDEEHIIPNRTVLRDGIVRIH
;
A
#
# COMPACT_ATOMS: atom_id res chain seq x y z
N MET A 1 -62.08 39.92 7.56
CA MET A 1 -60.88 39.05 7.65
C MET A 1 -60.69 38.40 6.29
N SER A 2 -60.01 39.10 5.37
CA SER A 2 -59.67 38.59 4.05
C SER A 2 -58.43 37.72 4.17
N ALA A 3 -58.62 36.40 4.14
CA ALA A 3 -57.51 35.47 3.96
C ALA A 3 -56.83 35.82 2.63
N LEU A 4 -55.54 36.15 2.68
CA LEU A 4 -54.68 36.28 1.52
C LEU A 4 -54.67 34.93 0.78
N GLN A 5 -55.60 34.74 -0.16
CA GLN A 5 -55.50 33.72 -1.19
C GLN A 5 -54.33 34.14 -2.07
N PHE A 6 -53.13 33.64 -1.75
CA PHE A 6 -52.02 33.65 -2.68
C PHE A 6 -52.48 32.85 -3.91
N ALA A 7 -52.96 33.55 -4.92
CA ALA A 7 -53.28 32.97 -6.22
C ALA A 7 -51.97 32.42 -6.78
N VAL A 8 -51.79 31.10 -6.64
CA VAL A 8 -50.67 30.40 -7.26
C VAL A 8 -50.83 30.62 -8.77
N PRO A 9 -49.85 31.25 -9.45
CA PRO A 9 -49.95 31.53 -10.87
C PRO A 9 -50.31 30.27 -11.68
N GLU A 10 -51.19 30.37 -12.66
CA GLU A 10 -51.72 29.19 -13.39
C GLU A 10 -50.61 28.34 -14.05
N TRP A 11 -49.47 28.91 -14.40
CA TRP A 11 -48.32 28.19 -14.95
C TRP A 11 -47.66 27.22 -13.94
N LEU A 12 -47.80 27.45 -12.63
CA LEU A 12 -47.34 26.54 -11.58
C LEU A 12 -48.22 25.28 -11.46
N ALA A 13 -49.49 25.36 -11.86
CA ALA A 13 -50.43 24.25 -11.83
C ALA A 13 -50.24 23.24 -12.99
N VAL A 14 -49.53 23.64 -14.05
CA VAL A 14 -49.23 22.79 -15.22
C VAL A 14 -48.03 21.85 -14.96
N VAL A 15 -47.16 22.21 -14.01
CA VAL A 15 -45.95 21.43 -13.70
C VAL A 15 -46.28 20.32 -12.71
N SER A 16 -45.95 19.07 -13.05
CA SER A 16 -46.22 17.95 -12.13
C SER A 16 -45.45 18.12 -10.80
N PRO A 17 -46.04 17.77 -9.63
CA PRO A 17 -45.40 17.93 -8.32
C PRO A 17 -43.99 17.32 -8.20
N ARG A 18 -43.67 16.33 -9.05
CA ARG A 18 -42.38 15.62 -9.08
C ARG A 18 -41.23 16.52 -9.53
N TRP A 19 -41.48 17.46 -10.44
CA TRP A 19 -40.46 18.42 -10.89
C TRP A 19 -40.09 19.41 -9.79
N TRP A 20 -41.04 19.83 -8.95
CA TRP A 20 -40.77 20.66 -7.79
C TRP A 20 -39.88 19.95 -6.76
N ILE A 21 -40.10 18.64 -6.54
CA ILE A 21 -39.25 17.81 -5.70
C ILE A 21 -37.84 17.72 -6.29
N ALA A 22 -37.71 17.44 -7.59
CA ALA A 22 -36.42 17.35 -8.28
C ALA A 22 -35.62 18.67 -8.17
N VAL A 23 -36.27 19.81 -8.39
CA VAL A 23 -35.64 21.14 -8.22
C VAL A 23 -35.21 21.37 -6.77
N GLY A 24 -36.06 21.03 -5.80
CA GLY A 24 -35.74 21.12 -4.37
C GLY A 24 -34.51 20.29 -3.99
N ILE A 25 -34.39 19.07 -4.51
CA ILE A 25 -33.24 18.18 -4.29
C ILE A 25 -31.95 18.82 -4.83
N VAL A 26 -31.97 19.38 -6.04
CA VAL A 26 -30.78 20.02 -6.64
C VAL A 26 -30.36 21.26 -5.86
N LEU A 27 -31.31 22.12 -5.47
CA LEU A 27 -31.00 23.32 -4.67
C LEU A 27 -30.39 22.96 -3.31
N LEU A 28 -30.96 21.95 -2.64
CA LEU A 28 -30.40 21.41 -1.40
C LEU A 28 -29.01 20.82 -1.62
N GLY A 29 -28.80 20.09 -2.71
CA GLY A 29 -27.50 19.54 -3.10
C GLY A 29 -26.43 20.61 -3.36
N ILE A 30 -26.78 21.72 -4.01
CA ILE A 30 -25.88 22.88 -4.19
C ILE A 30 -25.49 23.47 -2.83
N GLY A 31 -26.47 23.67 -1.93
CA GLY A 31 -26.20 24.16 -0.58
C GLY A 31 -25.29 23.23 0.23
N LEU A 32 -25.57 21.93 0.22
CA LEU A 32 -24.75 20.91 0.88
C LEU A 32 -23.37 20.76 0.25
N GLY A 33 -23.25 20.88 -1.08
CA GLY A 33 -21.98 20.85 -1.79
C GLY A 33 -21.07 22.01 -1.38
N TYR A 34 -21.62 23.23 -1.35
CA TYR A 34 -20.90 24.41 -0.85
C TYR A 34 -20.51 24.26 0.63
N LEU A 35 -21.42 23.75 1.46
CA LEU A 35 -21.14 23.49 2.88
C LEU A 35 -20.03 22.46 3.05
N THR A 36 -20.04 21.38 2.26
CA THR A 36 -18.99 20.35 2.22
C THR A 36 -17.64 20.95 1.88
N MET A 37 -17.55 21.81 0.87
CA MET A 37 -16.29 22.50 0.53
C MET A 37 -15.80 23.40 1.67
N ARG A 38 -16.72 24.16 2.29
CA ARG A 38 -16.39 25.13 3.34
C ARG A 38 -15.98 24.45 4.65
N LEU A 39 -16.74 23.45 5.10
CA LEU A 39 -16.46 22.71 6.33
C LEU A 39 -15.33 21.73 6.13
N GLY A 40 -15.30 21.00 5.01
CA GLY A 40 -14.28 19.99 4.72
C GLY A 40 -12.88 20.58 4.77
N ARG A 41 -12.67 21.77 4.19
CA ARG A 41 -11.35 22.43 4.25
C ARG A 41 -10.94 22.76 5.69
N ARG A 42 -11.87 23.23 6.51
CA ARG A 42 -11.60 23.53 7.93
C ARG A 42 -11.32 22.27 8.74
N LEU A 43 -12.08 21.20 8.50
CA LEU A 43 -11.94 19.94 9.21
C LEU A 43 -10.62 19.27 8.86
N LEU A 44 -10.30 19.13 7.58
CA LEU A 44 -9.05 18.51 7.15
C LEU A 44 -7.83 19.31 7.63
N HIS A 45 -7.91 20.63 7.65
CA HIS A 45 -6.84 21.45 8.23
C HIS A 45 -6.70 21.23 9.75
N ARG A 46 -7.81 21.15 10.49
CA ARG A 46 -7.79 20.86 11.93
C ARG A 46 -7.29 19.45 12.25
N LEU A 47 -7.51 18.50 11.35
CA LEU A 47 -7.02 17.13 11.47
C LEU A 47 -5.53 16.98 11.13
N GLY A 48 -4.84 18.08 10.79
CA GLY A 48 -3.41 18.04 10.42
C GLY A 48 -3.16 17.33 9.09
N ILE A 49 -4.16 17.29 8.20
CA ILE A 49 -4.04 16.59 6.91
C ILE A 49 -3.10 17.33 5.96
N ASN A 50 -2.90 18.63 6.13
CA ASN A 50 -1.96 19.38 5.29
C ASN A 50 -0.53 18.83 5.47
N GLU A 51 -0.11 18.68 6.72
CA GLU A 51 1.19 18.12 7.12
C GLU A 51 1.27 16.62 6.79
N ALA A 52 0.12 15.93 6.83
CA ALA A 52 0.06 14.53 6.44
C ALA A 52 0.23 14.32 4.92
N VAL A 53 -0.05 15.32 4.09
CA VAL A 53 -0.01 15.14 2.63
C VAL A 53 1.20 15.82 1.99
N GLU A 54 1.88 16.69 2.73
CA GLU A 54 3.12 17.31 2.31
C GLU A 54 4.18 16.27 1.88
N GLY A 55 4.82 16.52 0.73
CA GLY A 55 5.85 15.64 0.16
C GLY A 55 5.32 14.38 -0.55
N THR A 56 4.01 14.12 -0.53
CA THR A 56 3.43 12.95 -1.22
C THR A 56 3.33 13.16 -2.73
N ALA A 57 3.20 12.06 -3.47
CA ALA A 57 2.89 12.06 -4.90
C ALA A 57 1.56 12.75 -5.20
N VAL A 58 0.57 12.63 -4.30
CA VAL A 58 -0.74 13.29 -4.46
C VAL A 58 -0.61 14.80 -4.36
N GLU A 59 0.18 15.33 -3.41
CA GLU A 59 0.41 16.77 -3.29
C GLU A 59 1.15 17.34 -4.49
N ARG A 60 2.14 16.60 -5.01
CA ARG A 60 2.84 16.99 -6.24
C ARG A 60 1.90 17.05 -7.44
N ALA A 61 1.08 16.01 -7.64
CA ALA A 61 0.08 15.97 -8.69
C ALA A 61 -0.97 17.09 -8.51
N ALA A 62 -1.38 17.39 -7.28
CA ALA A 62 -2.31 18.48 -7.00
C ALA A 62 -1.72 19.85 -7.36
N GLY A 63 -0.45 20.06 -7.03
CA GLY A 63 0.29 21.29 -7.28
C GLY A 63 0.38 21.63 -8.77
N GLU A 64 0.48 20.64 -9.65
CA GLU A 64 0.46 20.84 -11.11
C GLU A 64 -0.83 21.52 -11.60
N TYR A 65 -1.95 21.31 -10.91
CA TYR A 65 -3.24 21.96 -11.20
C TYR A 65 -3.48 23.24 -10.37
N GLY A 66 -2.45 23.77 -9.70
CA GLY A 66 -2.52 25.01 -8.92
C GLY A 66 -3.35 24.90 -7.63
N THR A 67 -3.38 23.74 -7.00
CA THR A 67 -4.18 23.48 -5.80
C THR A 67 -3.47 22.51 -4.85
N SER A 68 -3.81 22.53 -3.56
CA SER A 68 -3.33 21.51 -2.62
C SER A 68 -4.19 20.25 -2.67
N THR A 69 -3.70 19.13 -2.13
CA THR A 69 -4.49 17.89 -2.04
C THR A 69 -5.74 18.10 -1.21
N VAL A 70 -5.65 18.78 -0.07
CA VAL A 70 -6.83 19.13 0.74
C VAL A 70 -7.81 20.00 -0.06
N GLY A 71 -7.28 20.93 -0.88
CA GLY A 71 -8.08 21.73 -1.80
C GLY A 71 -8.78 20.90 -2.88
N LEU A 72 -8.08 19.94 -3.49
CA LEU A 72 -8.66 19.02 -4.47
C LEU A 72 -9.71 18.13 -3.84
N LEU A 73 -9.39 17.46 -2.75
CA LEU A 73 -10.30 16.54 -2.06
C LEU A 73 -11.60 17.24 -1.66
N THR A 74 -11.52 18.46 -1.15
CA THR A 74 -12.71 19.22 -0.74
C THR A 74 -13.53 19.73 -1.92
N LYS A 75 -12.89 20.19 -3.00
CA LYS A 75 -13.59 20.56 -4.25
C LYS A 75 -14.26 19.34 -4.89
N LEU A 76 -13.54 18.23 -5.00
CA LEU A 76 -14.06 16.98 -5.55
C LEU A 76 -15.23 16.47 -4.71
N ALA A 77 -15.11 16.43 -3.38
CA ALA A 77 -16.21 16.04 -2.50
C ALA A 77 -17.44 16.95 -2.66
N GLY A 78 -17.24 18.27 -2.75
CA GLY A 78 -18.34 19.20 -2.95
C GLY A 78 -19.02 19.06 -4.30
N TYR A 79 -18.26 18.97 -5.40
CA TYR A 79 -18.81 18.72 -6.74
C TYR A 79 -19.49 17.36 -6.83
N PHE A 80 -18.97 16.36 -6.13
CA PHE A 80 -19.58 15.04 -6.03
C PHE A 80 -20.96 15.11 -5.35
N VAL A 81 -21.11 15.84 -4.25
CA VAL A 81 -22.43 16.04 -3.60
C VAL A 81 -23.43 16.70 -4.57
N ILE A 82 -22.98 17.72 -5.32
CA ILE A 82 -23.83 18.39 -6.31
C ILE A 82 -24.23 17.42 -7.42
N LEU A 83 -23.26 16.70 -7.99
CA LEU A 83 -23.50 15.70 -9.02
C LEU A 83 -24.49 14.64 -8.55
N LEU A 84 -24.29 14.09 -7.36
CA LEU A 84 -25.17 13.10 -6.76
C LEU A 84 -26.59 13.65 -6.59
N SER A 85 -26.75 14.90 -6.17
CA SER A 85 -28.08 15.52 -6.06
C SER A 85 -28.81 15.62 -7.39
N VAL A 86 -28.11 15.89 -8.49
CA VAL A 86 -28.67 15.92 -9.85
C VAL A 86 -29.11 14.52 -10.28
N PHE A 87 -28.29 13.50 -10.03
CA PHE A 87 -28.65 12.11 -10.31
C PHE A 87 -29.87 11.66 -9.51
N ILE A 88 -29.90 11.95 -8.21
CA ILE A 88 -31.03 11.65 -7.34
C ILE A 88 -32.28 12.37 -7.84
N ALA A 89 -32.21 13.66 -8.15
CA ALA A 89 -33.34 14.42 -8.68
C ALA A 89 -33.90 13.81 -9.98
N GLY A 90 -33.04 13.33 -10.86
CA GLY A 90 -33.42 12.64 -12.09
C GLY A 90 -34.24 11.35 -11.86
N THR A 91 -34.03 10.64 -10.75
CA THR A 91 -34.84 9.44 -10.44
C THR A 91 -36.32 9.77 -10.20
N PHE A 92 -36.67 11.02 -9.89
CA PHE A 92 -38.05 11.44 -9.63
C PHE A 92 -38.83 11.82 -10.90
N THR A 93 -38.17 12.00 -12.05
CA THR A 93 -38.78 12.57 -13.27
C THR A 93 -39.50 11.56 -14.17
N ASN A 94 -39.61 10.28 -13.77
CA ASN A 94 -40.41 9.22 -14.44
C ASN A 94 -40.07 8.97 -15.93
N ILE A 95 -38.83 9.27 -16.34
CA ILE A 95 -38.33 9.03 -17.68
C ILE A 95 -37.90 7.55 -17.78
N GLN A 96 -38.71 6.71 -18.44
CA GLN A 96 -38.60 5.24 -18.42
C GLN A 96 -37.23 4.69 -18.83
N PHE A 97 -36.55 5.27 -19.82
CA PHE A 97 -35.22 4.84 -20.26
C PHE A 97 -34.08 5.31 -19.34
N ALA A 98 -34.29 6.41 -18.60
CA ALA A 98 -33.27 6.98 -17.73
C ALA A 98 -33.28 6.32 -16.33
N ASP A 99 -34.38 5.72 -15.90
CA ASP A 99 -34.55 5.25 -14.51
C ASP A 99 -33.53 4.17 -14.11
N LEU A 100 -33.29 3.16 -14.95
CA LEU A 100 -32.32 2.09 -14.67
C LEU A 100 -30.88 2.65 -14.58
N PHE A 101 -30.50 3.49 -15.54
CA PHE A 101 -29.17 4.10 -15.57
C PHE A 101 -28.95 5.08 -14.41
N LEU A 102 -29.92 5.95 -14.13
CA LEU A 102 -29.83 6.94 -13.06
C LEU A 102 -29.78 6.28 -11.68
N ARG A 103 -30.51 5.18 -11.47
CA ARG A 103 -30.42 4.40 -10.23
C ARG A 103 -29.07 3.72 -10.08
N ALA A 104 -28.58 3.07 -11.14
CA ALA A 104 -27.26 2.45 -11.12
C ALA A 104 -26.18 3.50 -10.82
N ALA A 105 -26.23 4.65 -11.48
CA ALA A 105 -25.30 5.76 -11.24
C ALA A 105 -25.43 6.34 -9.82
N ALA A 106 -26.65 6.49 -9.29
CA ALA A 106 -26.85 7.00 -7.93
C ALA A 106 -26.24 6.11 -6.84
N VAL A 107 -26.15 4.80 -7.08
CA VAL A 107 -25.50 3.83 -6.16
C VAL A 107 -23.99 3.72 -6.43
N PHE A 108 -23.60 3.67 -7.71
CA PHE A 108 -22.21 3.48 -8.12
C PHE A 108 -21.32 4.70 -7.85
N LEU A 109 -21.85 5.92 -8.06
CA LEU A 109 -21.10 7.16 -7.87
C LEU A 109 -20.53 7.27 -6.43
N PRO A 110 -21.32 7.03 -5.36
CA PRO A 110 -20.80 7.02 -3.99
C PRO A 110 -19.71 5.97 -3.76
N GLN A 111 -19.90 4.76 -4.27
CA GLN A 111 -18.91 3.69 -4.17
C GLN A 111 -17.59 4.06 -4.84
N LEU A 112 -17.67 4.64 -6.04
CA LEU A 112 -16.50 5.14 -6.76
C LEU A 112 -15.79 6.26 -5.99
N ALA A 113 -16.55 7.21 -5.41
CA ALA A 113 -15.96 8.29 -4.62
C ALA A 113 -15.20 7.75 -3.39
N VAL A 114 -15.76 6.76 -2.68
CA VAL A 114 -15.09 6.10 -1.55
C VAL A 114 -13.85 5.34 -2.02
N ALA A 115 -13.92 4.62 -3.15
CA ALA A 115 -12.78 3.92 -3.73
C ALA A 115 -11.63 4.87 -4.09
N LEU A 116 -11.93 6.01 -4.71
CA LEU A 116 -10.94 7.04 -5.03
C LEU A 116 -10.33 7.65 -3.76
N LEU A 117 -11.15 7.89 -2.73
CA LEU A 117 -10.65 8.37 -1.44
C LEU A 117 -9.68 7.38 -0.80
N ILE A 118 -10.02 6.08 -0.81
CA ILE A 118 -9.15 5.01 -0.30
C ILE A 118 -7.83 4.98 -1.06
N LEU A 119 -7.85 5.14 -2.39
CA LEU A 119 -6.64 5.15 -3.20
C LEU A 119 -5.74 6.35 -2.85
N VAL A 120 -6.33 7.55 -2.73
CA VAL A 120 -5.60 8.76 -2.32
C VAL A 120 -4.94 8.55 -0.95
N VAL A 121 -5.71 8.06 0.03
CA VAL A 121 -5.20 7.76 1.37
C VAL A 121 -4.09 6.69 1.31
N GLY A 122 -4.26 5.66 0.50
CA GLY A 122 -3.26 4.61 0.30
C GLY A 122 -1.94 5.13 -0.26
N ILE A 123 -1.99 6.04 -1.24
CA ILE A 123 -0.79 6.68 -1.79
C ILE A 123 -0.09 7.52 -0.70
N ILE A 124 -0.86 8.34 0.03
CA ILE A 124 -0.32 9.18 1.11
C ILE A 124 0.39 8.34 2.18
N ILE A 125 -0.25 7.26 2.63
CA ILE A 125 0.30 6.35 3.64
C ILE A 125 1.54 5.63 3.07
N GLY A 126 1.46 5.15 1.83
CA GLY A 126 2.57 4.46 1.17
C GLY A 126 3.82 5.33 1.05
N ASP A 127 3.66 6.58 0.62
CA ASP A 127 4.77 7.54 0.50
C ASP A 127 5.40 7.83 1.88
N LYS A 128 4.59 7.98 2.93
CA LYS A 128 5.12 8.16 4.30
C LYS A 128 5.86 6.93 4.82
N ILE A 129 5.34 5.74 4.54
CA ILE A 129 6.00 4.49 4.93
C ILE A 129 7.33 4.34 4.21
N GLU A 130 7.44 4.72 2.93
CA GLU A 130 8.71 4.73 2.21
C GLU A 130 9.75 5.58 2.94
N VAL A 131 9.41 6.83 3.25
CA VAL A 131 10.33 7.75 3.94
C VAL A 131 10.71 7.21 5.31
N LEU A 132 9.74 6.74 6.09
CA LEU A 132 9.97 6.19 7.42
C LEU A 132 10.92 4.98 7.37
N VAL A 133 10.66 4.02 6.48
CA VAL A 133 11.48 2.82 6.34
C VAL A 133 12.88 3.19 5.83
N ALA A 134 12.98 4.09 4.85
CA ALA A 134 14.25 4.58 4.35
C ALA A 134 15.09 5.23 5.46
N GLU A 135 14.49 6.07 6.30
CA GLU A 135 15.16 6.71 7.43
C GLU A 135 15.70 5.72 8.46
N ARG A 136 14.93 4.68 8.78
CA ARG A 136 15.37 3.61 9.70
C ARG A 136 16.53 2.80 9.13
N LEU A 137 16.60 2.67 7.81
CA LEU A 137 17.62 1.89 7.12
C LEU A 137 18.86 2.71 6.71
N ARG A 138 18.86 4.05 6.85
CA ARG A 138 20.00 4.92 6.47
C ARG A 138 21.33 4.52 7.11
N GLY A 139 21.33 3.91 8.29
CA GLY A 139 22.54 3.47 8.99
C GLY A 139 23.17 2.19 8.45
N ILE A 140 22.47 1.45 7.58
CA ILE A 140 22.88 0.12 7.13
C ILE A 140 23.52 0.25 5.74
N LYS A 141 24.81 -0.08 5.65
CA LYS A 141 25.60 -0.03 4.41
C LYS A 141 25.50 -1.37 3.65
N LEU A 142 24.30 -1.72 3.21
CA LEU A 142 24.09 -2.87 2.33
C LEU A 142 23.88 -2.40 0.88
N PRO A 143 24.45 -3.10 -0.11
CA PRO A 143 24.04 -2.95 -1.50
C PRO A 143 22.52 -3.13 -1.60
N GLU A 144 21.85 -2.30 -2.41
CA GLU A 144 20.41 -2.44 -2.73
C GLU A 144 19.40 -2.24 -1.58
N ILE A 145 19.81 -1.65 -0.45
CA ILE A 145 18.88 -1.40 0.68
C ILE A 145 17.66 -0.54 0.30
N GLY A 146 17.76 0.24 -0.79
CA GLY A 146 16.68 1.05 -1.34
C GLY A 146 15.47 0.24 -1.85
N VAL A 147 15.61 -1.08 -2.05
CA VAL A 147 14.48 -1.93 -2.45
C VAL A 147 13.46 -2.07 -1.32
N ILE A 148 13.90 -2.14 -0.05
CA ILE A 148 13.02 -2.39 1.09
C ILE A 148 11.99 -1.25 1.31
N PRO A 149 12.38 0.04 1.34
CA PRO A 149 11.43 1.14 1.43
C PRO A 149 10.40 1.15 0.29
N ALA A 150 10.87 0.92 -0.95
CA ALA A 150 10.00 0.88 -2.13
C ALA A 150 8.99 -0.28 -2.04
N THR A 151 9.44 -1.48 -1.66
CA THR A 151 8.56 -2.65 -1.45
C THR A 151 7.51 -2.38 -0.38
N ALA A 152 7.87 -1.69 0.72
CA ALA A 152 6.92 -1.32 1.77
C ALA A 152 5.81 -0.39 1.24
N ARG A 153 6.18 0.64 0.46
CA ARG A 153 5.22 1.53 -0.20
C ARG A 153 4.28 0.79 -1.15
N TYR A 154 4.84 -0.03 -2.04
CA TYR A 154 4.03 -0.76 -3.02
C TYR A 154 3.11 -1.79 -2.35
N SER A 155 3.52 -2.37 -1.23
CA SER A 155 2.65 -3.27 -0.44
C SER A 155 1.42 -2.54 0.09
N VAL A 156 1.60 -1.32 0.62
CA VAL A 156 0.49 -0.47 1.09
C VAL A 156 -0.42 -0.09 -0.06
N LEU A 157 0.14 0.35 -1.19
CA LEU A 157 -0.62 0.73 -2.37
C LEU A 157 -1.42 -0.44 -2.93
N PHE A 158 -0.83 -1.63 -2.93
CA PHE A 158 -1.49 -2.86 -3.35
C PHE A 158 -2.73 -3.16 -2.48
N VAL A 159 -2.59 -3.12 -1.16
CA VAL A 159 -3.72 -3.33 -0.23
C VAL A 159 -4.80 -2.26 -0.43
N ALA A 160 -4.42 -0.98 -0.51
CA ALA A 160 -5.36 0.11 -0.77
C ALA A 160 -6.11 -0.09 -2.09
N THR A 161 -5.42 -0.56 -3.13
CA THR A 161 -6.01 -0.87 -4.44
C THR A 161 -7.04 -2.00 -4.32
N LEU A 162 -6.73 -3.10 -3.61
CA LEU A 162 -7.70 -4.18 -3.38
C LEU A 162 -8.94 -3.70 -2.64
N ILE A 163 -8.77 -2.88 -1.60
CA ILE A 163 -9.92 -2.32 -0.86
C ILE A 163 -10.75 -1.42 -1.79
N ALA A 164 -10.11 -0.55 -2.59
CA ALA A 164 -10.79 0.32 -3.54
C ALA A 164 -11.55 -0.47 -4.62
N LEU A 165 -10.95 -1.53 -5.17
CA LEU A 165 -11.61 -2.43 -6.13
C LEU A 165 -12.85 -3.09 -5.52
N GLY A 166 -12.73 -3.57 -4.27
CA GLY A 166 -13.85 -4.17 -3.54
C GLY A 166 -15.02 -3.20 -3.34
N GLN A 167 -14.75 -1.91 -3.10
CA GLN A 167 -15.81 -0.91 -2.96
C GLN A 167 -16.64 -0.71 -4.22
N VAL A 168 -16.02 -0.84 -5.39
CA VAL A 168 -16.70 -0.71 -6.70
C VAL A 168 -17.33 -2.04 -7.15
N GLY A 169 -17.29 -3.08 -6.31
CA GLY A 169 -17.89 -4.38 -6.58
C GLY A 169 -17.04 -5.31 -7.45
N VAL A 170 -15.75 -4.99 -7.63
CA VAL A 170 -14.81 -5.90 -8.31
C VAL A 170 -14.53 -7.09 -7.40
N ALA A 171 -14.64 -8.30 -7.95
CA ALA A 171 -14.34 -9.54 -7.21
C ALA A 171 -12.83 -9.67 -6.96
N THR A 172 -12.37 -9.23 -5.78
CA THR A 172 -10.95 -9.28 -5.40
C THR A 172 -10.48 -10.64 -4.91
N THR A 173 -11.38 -11.59 -4.67
CA THR A 173 -11.05 -12.94 -4.19
C THR A 173 -10.04 -13.64 -5.10
N ALA A 174 -10.23 -13.59 -6.42
CA ALA A 174 -9.30 -14.20 -7.36
C ALA A 174 -7.90 -13.56 -7.29
N LEU A 175 -7.83 -12.24 -7.11
CA LEU A 175 -6.56 -11.50 -6.96
C LEU A 175 -5.85 -11.88 -5.65
N ILE A 176 -6.60 -12.04 -4.55
CA ILE A 176 -6.05 -12.46 -3.25
C ILE A 176 -5.53 -13.89 -3.33
N VAL A 177 -6.26 -14.81 -3.98
CA VAL A 177 -5.81 -16.19 -4.17
C VAL A 177 -4.52 -16.23 -4.99
N LEU A 178 -4.47 -15.49 -6.10
CA LEU A 178 -3.28 -15.41 -6.95
C LEU A 178 -2.07 -14.83 -6.19
N LEU A 179 -2.29 -13.76 -5.42
CA LEU A 179 -1.26 -13.20 -4.54
C LEU A 179 -0.75 -14.23 -3.53
N GLY A 180 -1.66 -14.99 -2.91
CA GLY A 180 -1.29 -16.07 -1.98
C GLY A 180 -0.38 -17.09 -2.65
N ALA A 181 -0.69 -17.50 -3.88
CA ALA A 181 0.15 -18.40 -4.66
C ALA A 181 1.54 -17.79 -4.95
N TYR A 182 1.61 -16.52 -5.36
CA TYR A 182 2.90 -15.84 -5.57
C TYR A 182 3.70 -15.66 -4.27
N ALA A 183 3.04 -15.37 -3.15
CA ALA A 183 3.70 -15.22 -1.85
C ALA A 183 4.30 -16.56 -1.39
N VAL A 184 3.54 -17.66 -1.53
CA VAL A 184 4.05 -19.01 -1.24
C VAL A 184 5.22 -19.34 -2.16
N ALA A 185 5.10 -19.08 -3.47
CA ALA A 185 6.18 -19.30 -4.42
C ALA A 185 7.44 -18.53 -4.00
N LEU A 186 7.33 -17.23 -3.72
CA LEU A 186 8.45 -16.39 -3.28
C LEU A 186 9.13 -16.99 -2.04
N ILE A 187 8.37 -17.33 -0.99
CA ILE A 187 8.90 -17.90 0.24
C ILE A 187 9.65 -19.20 -0.04
N VAL A 188 9.06 -20.11 -0.82
CA VAL A 188 9.66 -21.41 -1.15
C VAL A 188 10.92 -21.23 -1.99
N PHE A 189 10.89 -20.38 -3.01
CA PHE A 189 12.05 -20.10 -3.86
C PHE A 189 13.19 -19.47 -3.07
N THR A 190 12.92 -18.48 -2.21
CA THR A 190 13.96 -17.87 -1.36
C THR A 190 14.52 -18.87 -0.36
N ALA A 191 13.69 -19.72 0.25
CA ALA A 191 14.15 -20.76 1.16
C ALA A 191 15.09 -21.76 0.47
N ILE A 192 14.73 -22.22 -0.73
CA ILE A 192 15.58 -23.13 -1.52
C ILE A 192 16.87 -22.43 -1.96
N ALA A 193 16.77 -21.18 -2.45
CA ALA A 193 17.92 -20.43 -2.92
C ALA A 193 18.95 -20.11 -1.82
N THR A 194 18.48 -19.91 -0.58
CA THR A 194 19.35 -19.57 0.57
C THR A 194 19.73 -20.76 1.43
N GLN A 195 19.24 -21.97 1.11
CA GLN A 195 19.45 -23.18 1.90
C GLN A 195 20.92 -23.46 2.21
N GLU A 196 21.81 -23.31 1.23
CA GLU A 196 23.25 -23.62 1.38
C GLU A 196 23.96 -22.65 2.33
N LEU A 197 23.61 -21.37 2.27
CA LEU A 197 24.14 -20.34 3.18
C LEU A 197 23.63 -20.56 4.61
N LEU A 198 22.33 -20.83 4.77
CA LEU A 198 21.72 -21.10 6.07
C LEU A 198 22.30 -22.36 6.72
N ALA A 199 22.50 -23.43 5.94
CA ALA A 199 23.11 -24.65 6.44
C ALA A 199 24.56 -24.42 6.88
N SER A 200 25.37 -23.70 6.09
CA SER A 200 26.74 -23.36 6.49
C SER A 200 26.77 -22.50 7.75
N GLY A 201 25.86 -21.53 7.86
CA GLY A 201 25.68 -20.70 9.06
C GLY A 201 25.35 -21.52 10.31
N ALA A 202 24.39 -22.45 10.22
CA ALA A 202 24.00 -23.31 11.33
C ALA A 202 25.16 -24.20 11.81
N VAL A 203 25.97 -24.71 10.88
CA VAL A 203 27.19 -25.45 11.22
C VAL A 203 28.23 -24.55 11.88
N GLY A 204 28.43 -23.32 11.37
CA GLY A 204 29.35 -22.37 12.00
C GLY A 204 28.97 -22.04 13.43
N VAL A 205 27.69 -21.81 13.72
CA VAL A 205 27.21 -21.63 15.11
C VAL A 205 27.54 -22.85 15.96
N TYR A 206 27.32 -24.06 15.45
CA TYR A 206 27.66 -25.29 16.17
C TYR A 206 29.17 -25.38 16.47
N LEU A 207 30.03 -25.12 15.47
CA LEU A 207 31.49 -25.17 15.60
C LEU A 207 32.00 -24.14 16.62
N LEU A 208 31.48 -22.91 16.56
CA LEU A 208 31.84 -21.83 17.49
C LEU A 208 31.40 -22.11 18.93
N LEU A 209 30.29 -22.84 19.13
CA LEU A 209 29.79 -23.15 20.47
C LEU A 209 30.41 -24.40 21.09
N THR A 210 30.72 -25.40 20.26
CA THR A 210 31.22 -26.71 20.74
C THR A 210 32.74 -26.84 20.64
N GLU A 211 33.36 -25.99 19.82
CA GLU A 211 34.80 -25.90 19.59
C GLU A 211 35.50 -27.28 19.50
N PRO A 212 35.06 -28.17 18.58
CA PRO A 212 35.63 -29.52 18.47
C PRO A 212 37.10 -29.50 18.01
N TYR A 213 37.51 -28.39 17.39
CA TYR A 213 38.86 -28.00 17.03
C TYR A 213 38.97 -26.48 17.18
N SER A 214 40.17 -25.98 17.40
CA SER A 214 40.47 -24.57 17.66
C SER A 214 41.44 -24.00 16.64
N ILE A 215 41.52 -22.67 16.60
CA ILE A 215 42.54 -21.96 15.83
C ILE A 215 43.93 -22.42 16.27
N GLY A 216 44.79 -22.74 15.32
CA GLY A 216 46.13 -23.30 15.53
C GLY A 216 46.21 -24.82 15.51
N ASP A 217 45.08 -25.55 15.48
CA ASP A 217 45.09 -27.00 15.29
C ASP A 217 45.48 -27.36 13.85
N GLU A 218 46.31 -28.40 13.70
CA GLU A 218 46.56 -29.02 12.40
C GLU A 218 45.44 -30.02 12.09
N VAL A 219 44.77 -29.80 10.95
CA VAL A 219 43.58 -30.56 10.55
C VAL A 219 43.64 -30.99 9.09
N ALA A 220 42.89 -32.04 8.77
CA ALA A 220 42.60 -32.42 7.39
C ALA A 220 41.09 -32.46 7.15
N VAL A 221 40.63 -31.72 6.13
CA VAL A 221 39.22 -31.62 5.73
C VAL A 221 39.10 -31.26 4.25
N ALA A 222 38.08 -31.80 3.58
CA ALA A 222 37.82 -31.60 2.15
C ALA A 222 39.04 -31.88 1.24
N GLY A 223 39.91 -32.82 1.65
CA GLY A 223 41.12 -33.20 0.92
C GLY A 223 42.31 -32.27 1.10
N GLN A 224 42.19 -31.21 1.91
CA GLN A 224 43.28 -30.30 2.27
C GLN A 224 43.78 -30.60 3.69
N ARG A 225 45.08 -30.44 3.92
CA ARG A 225 45.73 -30.55 5.24
C ARG A 225 46.48 -29.26 5.53
N GLY A 226 46.19 -28.64 6.67
CA GLY A 226 46.80 -27.37 7.05
C GLY A 226 46.40 -26.95 8.47
N ILE A 227 46.72 -25.72 8.83
CA ILE A 227 46.46 -25.15 10.16
C ILE A 227 45.21 -24.28 10.11
N VAL A 228 44.31 -24.45 11.08
CA VAL A 228 43.11 -23.60 11.18
C VAL A 228 43.51 -22.18 11.58
N GLN A 229 43.21 -21.19 10.75
CA GLN A 229 43.47 -19.78 11.03
C GLN A 229 42.27 -19.06 11.64
N GLU A 230 41.07 -19.33 11.11
CA GLU A 230 39.85 -18.64 11.51
C GLU A 230 38.63 -19.53 11.30
N ILE A 231 37.66 -19.40 12.22
CA ILE A 231 36.35 -20.04 12.13
C ILE A 231 35.31 -18.91 12.12
N ASP A 232 34.75 -18.65 10.95
CA ASP A 232 33.67 -17.68 10.76
C ASP A 232 32.30 -18.36 10.86
N LEU A 233 31.23 -17.54 10.86
CA LEU A 233 29.86 -18.05 10.84
C LEU A 233 29.57 -18.95 9.63
N PHE A 234 30.13 -18.65 8.46
CA PHE A 234 29.81 -19.37 7.22
C PHE A 234 30.95 -20.26 6.69
N VAL A 235 32.20 -19.93 7.01
CA VAL A 235 33.39 -20.57 6.45
C VAL A 235 34.42 -20.84 7.53
N THR A 236 35.28 -21.82 7.29
CA THR A 236 36.51 -22.06 8.06
C THR A 236 37.68 -21.82 7.11
N ARG A 237 38.69 -21.09 7.57
CA ARG A 237 39.91 -20.80 6.82
C ARG A 237 41.04 -21.70 7.31
N ILE A 238 41.66 -22.42 6.38
CA ILE A 238 42.77 -23.32 6.64
C ILE A 238 43.93 -22.88 5.79
N ASP A 239 45.08 -22.73 6.42
CA ASP A 239 46.31 -22.27 5.78
C ASP A 239 47.23 -23.47 5.55
N THR A 240 47.62 -23.64 4.30
CA THR A 240 48.65 -24.59 3.85
C THR A 240 49.91 -23.79 3.53
N ASP A 241 51.07 -24.44 3.36
CA ASP A 241 52.36 -23.76 3.14
C ASP A 241 52.36 -22.69 2.02
N ASP A 242 51.51 -22.82 0.99
CA ASP A 242 51.43 -21.90 -0.16
C ASP A 242 50.06 -21.23 -0.38
N GLU A 243 48.98 -21.72 0.23
CA GLU A 243 47.60 -21.29 -0.09
C GLU A 243 46.67 -21.25 1.12
N GLU A 244 45.81 -20.23 1.17
CA GLU A 244 44.69 -20.14 2.12
C GLU A 244 43.42 -20.74 1.50
N HIS A 245 42.89 -21.78 2.11
CA HIS A 245 41.65 -22.44 1.69
C HIS A 245 40.45 -21.93 2.49
N ILE A 246 39.45 -21.37 1.78
CA ILE A 246 38.18 -20.92 2.36
C ILE A 246 37.13 -22.01 2.15
N ILE A 247 36.80 -22.75 3.21
CA ILE A 247 35.93 -23.92 3.14
C ILE A 247 34.59 -23.60 3.80
N PRO A 248 33.44 -23.74 3.09
CA PRO A 248 32.13 -23.59 3.72
C PRO A 248 31.96 -24.55 4.89
N ASN A 249 31.45 -24.06 6.02
CA ASN A 249 31.30 -24.86 7.24
C ASN A 249 30.44 -26.10 7.02
N ARG A 250 29.43 -26.02 6.14
CA ARG A 250 28.64 -27.20 5.75
C ARG A 250 29.50 -28.32 5.15
N THR A 251 30.50 -27.99 4.36
CA THR A 251 31.43 -28.98 3.79
C THR A 251 32.28 -29.62 4.88
N VAL A 252 32.74 -28.83 5.85
CA VAL A 252 33.49 -29.34 7.02
C VAL A 252 32.70 -30.41 7.77
N LEU A 253 31.43 -30.13 8.08
CA LEU A 253 30.59 -31.08 8.79
C LEU A 253 30.19 -32.29 7.91
N ARG A 254 29.99 -32.08 6.61
CA ARG A 254 29.59 -33.16 5.69
C ARG A 254 30.72 -34.15 5.44
N ASP A 255 31.92 -33.66 5.19
CA ASP A 255 33.07 -34.50 4.83
C ASP A 255 33.84 -34.98 6.07
N GLY A 256 33.62 -34.34 7.22
CA GLY A 256 34.27 -34.66 8.49
C GLY A 256 35.66 -34.02 8.59
N ILE A 257 36.09 -33.75 9.82
CA ILE A 257 37.40 -33.16 10.12
C ILE A 257 38.27 -34.14 10.91
N VAL A 258 39.53 -34.27 10.51
CA VAL A 258 40.53 -35.10 11.19
C VAL A 258 41.54 -34.18 11.87
N ARG A 259 41.73 -34.33 13.19
CA ARG A 259 42.78 -33.63 13.94
C ARG A 259 44.08 -34.45 13.91
N ILE A 260 45.17 -33.82 13.53
CA ILE A 260 46.49 -34.44 13.46
C ILE A 260 47.26 -33.99 14.70
N HIS A 261 47.79 -34.95 15.47
CA HIS A 261 48.53 -34.74 16.71
C HIS A 261 49.99 -35.14 16.53
#